data_AF-A0A1Y2ML97-F1
#
_entry.id   AF-A0A1Y2ML97-F1
#
_cell.length_a   1.000
_cell.length_b   1.000
_cell.length_c   1.000
_cell.angle_alpha   90.00
_cell.angle_beta   90.00
_cell.angle_gamma   90.00
#
_symmetry.space_group_name_H-M   'P 1'
#
loop_
_entity.id
_entity.type
_entity.pdbx_description
1 polymer ?
#
loop_
_entity_poly.entity_id
_entity_poly.type
_entity_poly.pdbx_seq_one_letter_code
_entity_poly.pdbx_strand_id
1 'polypeptide(L)'
;MNQQSSTDQVVIAHLAWVFGNGWTAGEAGPTMACMEADALAAAIAAGGHIDEAAVWLRGHAAADNEEDDTHWGLSTAALRDYALMLAGEGSIVEVLRQALHDALPADEYALRETFPATTTTLDRLAAGTVDPAALAVVLGRPDPPVRSWSAAEDELTAVAS
;
A
#
# COMPACT_ATOMS: atom_id res chain seq x y z
N MET A 1 24.20 18.40 10.80
CA MET A 1 23.95 17.01 10.35
C MET A 1 24.87 16.09 11.12
N ASN A 2 24.34 15.07 11.78
CA ASN A 2 25.10 14.18 12.66
C ASN A 2 25.68 13.03 11.82
N GLN A 3 26.91 12.56 12.11
CA GLN A 3 27.56 11.49 11.31
C GLN A 3 26.74 10.18 11.28
N GLN A 4 25.94 9.95 12.33
CA GLN A 4 25.05 8.80 12.44
C GLN A 4 23.92 8.82 11.39
N SER A 5 23.31 9.98 11.14
CA SER A 5 22.26 10.09 10.11
C SER A 5 22.82 9.88 8.69
N SER A 6 24.09 10.23 8.43
CA SER A 6 24.72 9.91 7.14
C SER A 6 25.06 8.43 6.99
N THR A 7 25.42 7.74 8.07
CA THR A 7 25.65 6.29 8.04
C THR A 7 24.36 5.51 7.84
N ASP A 8 23.28 5.89 8.55
CA ASP A 8 21.97 5.24 8.43
C ASP A 8 21.44 5.34 6.99
N GLN A 9 21.59 6.51 6.35
CA GLN A 9 21.19 6.72 4.96
C GLN A 9 21.98 5.86 3.97
N VAL A 10 23.29 5.66 4.19
CA VAL A 10 24.10 4.77 3.35
C VAL A 10 23.68 3.30 3.52
N VAL A 11 23.39 2.87 4.76
CA VAL A 11 22.94 1.50 5.03
C VAL A 11 21.57 1.24 4.37
N ILE A 12 20.63 2.17 4.50
CA ILE A 12 19.31 2.03 3.87
C ILE A 12 19.44 2.06 2.34
N ALA A 13 20.31 2.88 1.77
CA ALA A 13 20.56 2.89 0.33
C ALA A 13 21.08 1.52 -0.18
N HIS A 14 21.88 0.80 0.61
CA HIS A 14 22.28 -0.57 0.26
C HIS A 14 21.12 -1.56 0.33
N LEU A 15 20.25 -1.45 1.33
CA LEU A 15 19.03 -2.27 1.39
C LEU A 15 18.10 -1.96 0.21
N ALA A 16 17.89 -0.69 -0.11
CA ALA A 16 17.11 -0.25 -1.27
C ALA A 16 17.67 -0.84 -2.57
N TRP A 17 18.99 -0.83 -2.75
CA TRP A 17 19.63 -1.43 -3.92
C TRP A 17 19.43 -2.96 -4.01
N VAL A 18 19.51 -3.67 -2.88
CA VAL A 18 19.33 -5.14 -2.86
C VAL A 18 17.86 -5.51 -3.02
N PHE A 19 16.95 -4.93 -2.24
CA PHE A 19 15.55 -5.35 -2.23
C PHE A 19 14.70 -4.66 -3.31
N GLY A 20 15.12 -3.48 -3.76
CA GLY A 20 14.48 -2.75 -4.85
C GLY A 20 14.96 -3.15 -6.24
N ASN A 21 15.81 -4.17 -6.36
CA ASN A 21 16.06 -4.79 -7.66
C ASN A 21 15.00 -5.86 -7.93
N GLY A 22 14.47 -5.90 -9.16
CA GLY A 22 13.39 -6.81 -9.52
C GLY A 22 13.74 -8.30 -9.41
N TRP A 23 15.03 -8.66 -9.38
CA TRP A 23 15.47 -10.05 -9.20
C TRP A 23 15.28 -10.51 -7.76
N THR A 24 15.90 -9.83 -6.79
CA THR A 24 15.75 -10.15 -5.37
C THR A 24 14.30 -9.99 -4.93
N ALA A 25 13.62 -8.93 -5.38
CA ALA A 25 12.21 -8.73 -5.08
C ALA A 25 11.35 -9.91 -5.55
N GLY A 26 11.53 -10.36 -6.80
CA GLY A 26 10.74 -11.45 -7.37
C GLY A 26 11.14 -12.85 -6.90
N GLU A 27 12.37 -13.06 -6.41
CA GLU A 27 12.80 -14.36 -5.89
C GLU A 27 12.53 -14.52 -4.39
N ALA A 28 12.75 -13.48 -3.60
CA ALA A 28 12.61 -13.53 -2.14
C ALA A 28 11.24 -13.04 -1.64
N GLY A 29 10.71 -11.99 -2.24
CA GLY A 29 9.43 -11.38 -1.85
C GLY A 29 8.28 -12.39 -1.72
N PRO A 30 8.08 -13.28 -2.70
CA PRO A 30 7.10 -14.37 -2.65
C PRO A 30 7.09 -15.26 -1.41
N THR A 31 8.25 -15.36 -0.75
CA THR A 31 8.44 -16.30 0.36
C THR A 31 8.27 -15.65 1.73
N MET A 32 8.04 -14.34 1.77
CA MET A 32 7.86 -13.56 2.98
C MET A 32 6.39 -13.32 3.27
N ALA A 33 6.03 -13.27 4.55
CA ALA A 33 4.70 -12.84 4.95
C ALA A 33 4.50 -11.34 4.66
N CYS A 34 3.27 -10.91 4.42
CA CYS A 34 2.95 -9.49 4.15
C CYS A 34 3.53 -8.54 5.21
N MET A 35 3.49 -8.91 6.49
CA MET A 35 4.07 -8.09 7.56
C MET A 35 5.60 -7.93 7.46
N GLU A 36 6.31 -8.93 6.94
CA GLU A 36 7.76 -8.89 6.74
C GLU A 36 8.09 -8.04 5.51
N ALA A 37 7.32 -8.20 4.44
CA ALA A 37 7.43 -7.38 3.25
C ALA A 37 7.17 -5.90 3.56
N ASP A 38 6.12 -5.61 4.33
CA ASP A 38 5.77 -4.27 4.82
C ASP A 38 6.87 -3.64 5.66
N ALA A 39 7.46 -4.41 6.59
CA ALA A 39 8.52 -3.89 7.45
C ALA A 39 9.76 -3.48 6.65
N LEU A 40 10.13 -4.27 5.63
CA LEU A 40 11.22 -3.92 4.72
C LEU A 40 10.88 -2.72 3.83
N ALA A 41 9.67 -2.69 3.26
CA ALA A 41 9.20 -1.56 2.47
C ALA A 41 9.19 -0.26 3.28
N ALA A 42 8.70 -0.31 4.53
CA ALA A 42 8.68 0.83 5.43
C ALA A 42 10.09 1.36 5.73
N ALA A 43 11.06 0.47 5.99
CA ALA A 43 12.44 0.87 6.26
C ALA A 43 13.11 1.52 5.04
N ILE A 44 12.90 0.96 3.85
CA ILE A 44 13.42 1.49 2.58
C ILE A 44 12.77 2.85 2.28
N ALA A 45 11.45 2.94 2.43
CA ALA A 45 10.69 4.15 2.17
C ALA A 45 11.06 5.29 3.14
N ALA A 46 11.25 5.00 4.43
CA ALA A 46 11.73 5.96 5.42
C ALA A 46 13.16 6.49 5.12
N GLY A 47 13.94 5.75 4.33
CA GLY A 47 15.20 6.23 3.77
C GLY A 47 15.06 7.12 2.53
N GLY A 48 13.84 7.39 2.07
CA GLY A 48 13.56 8.16 0.86
C GLY A 48 13.59 7.35 -0.45
N HIS A 49 13.71 6.02 -0.37
CA HIS A 49 13.82 5.11 -1.52
C HIS A 49 12.45 4.52 -1.91
N ILE A 50 11.48 5.39 -2.19
CA ILE A 50 10.07 4.99 -2.38
C ILE A 50 9.89 4.06 -3.58
N ASP A 51 10.60 4.32 -4.68
CA ASP A 51 10.44 3.53 -5.89
C ASP A 51 11.04 2.12 -5.70
N GLU A 52 12.16 1.99 -5.00
CA GLU A 52 12.74 0.71 -4.60
C GLU A 52 11.81 -0.07 -3.65
N ALA A 53 11.17 0.60 -2.69
CA ALA A 53 10.18 -0.02 -1.83
C ALA A 53 8.97 -0.53 -2.63
N ALA A 54 8.51 0.22 -3.63
CA ALA A 54 7.43 -0.21 -4.52
C ALA A 54 7.83 -1.42 -5.38
N VAL A 55 9.08 -1.49 -5.86
CA VAL A 55 9.60 -2.67 -6.57
C VAL A 55 9.63 -3.88 -5.65
N TRP A 56 10.06 -3.71 -4.40
CA TRP A 56 10.05 -4.77 -3.40
C TRP A 56 8.63 -5.31 -3.15
N LEU A 57 7.66 -4.43 -2.89
CA LEU A 57 6.26 -4.82 -2.68
C LEU A 57 5.66 -5.50 -3.92
N ARG A 58 6.01 -5.03 -5.12
CA ARG A 58 5.59 -5.67 -6.36
C ARG A 58 6.16 -7.07 -6.52
N GLY A 59 7.43 -7.27 -6.14
CA GLY A 59 8.06 -8.59 -6.16
C GLY A 59 7.40 -9.55 -5.17
N HIS A 60 7.06 -9.07 -3.98
CA HIS A 60 6.28 -9.81 -3.00
C HIS A 60 4.92 -10.26 -3.56
N ALA A 61 4.16 -9.32 -4.14
CA ALA A 61 2.86 -9.60 -4.75
C ALA A 61 2.91 -10.47 -6.03
N ALA A 62 4.10 -10.76 -6.58
CA ALA A 62 4.23 -11.41 -7.89
C ALA A 62 3.97 -12.92 -7.88
N ALA A 63 4.08 -13.56 -6.72
CA ALA A 63 3.90 -15.01 -6.60
C ALA A 63 2.66 -15.42 -5.81
N ASP A 64 2.01 -14.46 -5.14
CA ASP A 64 0.86 -14.75 -4.33
C ASP A 64 -0.41 -14.67 -5.19
N ASN A 65 -1.04 -15.83 -5.37
CA ASN A 65 -2.38 -15.96 -5.92
C ASN A 65 -3.41 -16.22 -4.81
N GLU A 66 -3.02 -16.06 -3.55
CA GLU A 66 -3.91 -16.21 -2.41
C GLU A 66 -4.74 -14.93 -2.24
N GLU A 67 -6.02 -15.13 -1.93
CA GLU A 67 -7.01 -14.07 -1.68
C GLU A 67 -6.65 -13.19 -0.46
N ASP A 68 -5.64 -13.59 0.32
CA ASP A 68 -5.18 -12.94 1.56
C ASP A 68 -3.98 -11.97 1.36
N ASP A 69 -3.40 -11.84 0.16
CA ASP A 69 -2.35 -10.84 -0.08
C ASP A 69 -2.94 -9.43 -0.19
N THR A 70 -2.54 -8.59 0.77
CA THR A 70 -2.94 -7.19 0.88
C THR A 70 -2.45 -6.32 -0.29
N HIS A 71 -1.40 -6.77 -0.99
CA HIS A 71 -0.76 -6.05 -2.09
C HIS A 71 -1.23 -6.50 -3.48
N TRP A 72 -2.03 -7.56 -3.54
CA TRP A 72 -2.49 -8.12 -4.80
C TRP A 72 -3.31 -7.11 -5.60
N GLY A 73 -3.09 -7.07 -6.91
CA GLY A 73 -3.81 -6.20 -7.84
C GLY A 73 -3.47 -4.70 -7.73
N LEU A 74 -2.55 -4.30 -6.84
CA LEU A 74 -2.10 -2.91 -6.78
C LEU A 74 -1.18 -2.58 -7.95
N SER A 75 -1.47 -1.45 -8.62
CA SER A 75 -0.60 -0.89 -9.65
C SER A 75 0.75 -0.46 -9.04
N THR A 76 1.76 -0.25 -9.88
CA THR A 76 3.04 0.31 -9.40
C THR A 76 2.88 1.69 -8.75
N ALA A 77 1.93 2.52 -9.21
CA ALA A 77 1.66 3.80 -8.58
C ALA A 77 0.98 3.64 -7.22
N ALA A 78 0.01 2.72 -7.10
CA ALA A 78 -0.63 2.42 -5.82
C ALA A 78 0.36 1.81 -4.80
N LEU A 79 1.29 0.96 -5.25
CA LEU A 79 2.37 0.42 -4.41
C LEU A 79 3.35 1.51 -3.93
N ARG A 80 3.58 2.55 -4.74
CA ARG A 80 4.36 3.72 -4.36
C ARG A 80 3.66 4.52 -3.26
N ASP A 81 2.35 4.72 -3.39
CA ASP A 81 1.54 5.38 -2.36
C ASP A 81 1.45 4.52 -1.09
N TYR A 82 1.45 3.19 -1.23
CA TYR A 82 1.46 2.26 -0.10
C TYR A 82 2.80 2.33 0.66
N ALA A 83 3.92 2.41 -0.05
CA ALA A 83 5.23 2.64 0.56
C ALA A 83 5.30 3.99 1.32
N LEU A 84 4.70 5.06 0.78
CA LEU A 84 4.57 6.35 1.47
C LEU A 84 3.70 6.23 2.73
N MET A 85 2.58 5.52 2.66
CA MET A 85 1.72 5.25 3.82
C MET A 85 2.50 4.51 4.91
N LEU A 86 3.27 3.47 4.57
CA LEU A 86 4.09 2.72 5.51
C LEU A 86 5.18 3.60 6.16
N ALA A 87 5.71 4.59 5.45
CA ALA A 87 6.64 5.59 5.97
C ALA A 87 5.96 6.69 6.81
N GLY A 88 4.62 6.70 6.91
CA GLY A 88 3.85 7.72 7.61
C GLY A 88 3.65 9.02 6.83
N GLU A 89 3.93 9.01 5.52
CA GLU A 89 3.81 10.16 4.62
C GLU A 89 2.60 10.09 3.69
N GLY A 90 1.69 9.14 3.92
CA GLY A 90 0.47 8.94 3.13
C GLY A 90 -0.61 8.19 3.91
N SER A 91 -1.68 7.83 3.21
CA SER A 91 -2.84 7.16 3.77
C SER A 91 -3.35 6.05 2.88
N ILE A 92 -4.04 5.07 3.47
CA ILE A 92 -4.68 3.99 2.72
C ILE A 92 -5.72 4.52 1.72
N VAL A 93 -6.31 5.69 1.99
CA VAL A 93 -7.23 6.36 1.06
C VAL A 93 -6.54 6.69 -0.26
N GLU A 94 -5.30 7.19 -0.21
CA GLU A 94 -4.53 7.52 -1.42
C GLU A 94 -4.20 6.26 -2.20
N VAL A 95 -3.77 5.20 -1.50
CA VAL A 95 -3.50 3.88 -2.09
C VAL A 95 -4.72 3.33 -2.83
N LEU A 96 -5.86 3.22 -2.14
CA LEU A 96 -7.08 2.62 -2.71
C LEU A 96 -7.64 3.46 -3.85
N ARG A 97 -7.55 4.79 -3.75
CA ARG A 97 -7.95 5.70 -4.83
C ARG A 97 -7.06 5.52 -6.06
N GLN A 98 -5.74 5.43 -5.88
CA GLN A 98 -4.80 5.22 -6.97
C GLN A 98 -5.00 3.84 -7.60
N ALA A 99 -5.21 2.80 -6.79
CA ALA A 99 -5.51 1.45 -7.25
C ALA A 99 -6.80 1.39 -8.08
N LEU A 100 -7.89 2.03 -7.63
CA LEU A 100 -9.14 2.11 -8.40
C LEU A 100 -8.95 2.88 -9.71
N HIS A 101 -8.18 3.96 -9.68
CA HIS A 101 -7.90 4.77 -10.86
C HIS A 101 -7.14 4.00 -11.94
N ASP A 102 -6.20 3.15 -11.53
CA ASP A 102 -5.34 2.39 -12.44
C ASP A 102 -5.93 1.04 -12.87
N ALA A 103 -7.03 0.60 -12.25
CA ALA A 103 -7.65 -0.68 -12.52
C ALA A 103 -8.12 -0.79 -13.99
N LEU A 104 -7.87 -1.93 -14.62
CA LEU A 104 -8.46 -2.22 -15.93
C LEU A 104 -9.97 -2.42 -15.79
N PRO A 105 -10.78 -2.23 -16.85
CA PRO A 105 -12.23 -2.28 -16.73
C PRO A 105 -12.79 -3.58 -16.10
N ALA A 106 -12.15 -4.72 -16.33
CA ALA A 106 -12.55 -5.99 -15.73
C ALA A 106 -12.23 -6.04 -14.22
N ASP A 107 -11.06 -5.55 -13.82
CA ASP A 107 -10.62 -5.51 -12.44
C ASP A 107 -11.39 -4.45 -11.65
N GLU A 108 -11.66 -3.30 -12.25
CA GLU A 108 -12.52 -2.26 -11.67
C GLU A 108 -13.93 -2.81 -11.40
N TYR A 109 -14.50 -3.52 -12.37
CA TYR A 109 -15.81 -4.16 -12.19
C TYR A 109 -15.80 -5.15 -11.02
N ALA A 110 -14.77 -6.02 -10.94
CA ALA A 110 -14.62 -6.97 -9.84
C ALA A 110 -14.47 -6.25 -8.48
N LEU A 111 -13.60 -5.24 -8.37
CA LEU A 111 -13.42 -4.44 -7.16
C LEU A 111 -14.73 -3.79 -6.70
N ARG A 112 -15.54 -3.29 -7.64
CA ARG A 112 -16.84 -2.68 -7.33
C ARG A 112 -17.88 -3.69 -6.87
N GLU A 113 -17.86 -4.91 -7.42
CA GLU A 113 -18.75 -5.99 -6.95
C GLU A 113 -18.33 -6.52 -5.58
N THR A 114 -17.02 -6.67 -5.32
CA THR A 114 -16.49 -7.23 -4.08
C THR A 114 -16.46 -6.22 -2.94
N PHE A 115 -16.13 -4.95 -3.21
CA PHE A 115 -15.95 -3.89 -2.20
C PHE A 115 -16.83 -2.66 -2.49
N PRO A 116 -18.17 -2.82 -2.48
CA PRO A 116 -19.10 -1.75 -2.88
C PRO A 116 -19.09 -0.55 -1.93
N ALA A 117 -18.93 -0.72 -0.62
CA ALA A 117 -18.89 0.40 0.32
C ALA A 117 -17.64 1.26 0.13
N THR A 118 -16.49 0.60 -0.08
CA THR A 118 -15.20 1.23 -0.33
C THR A 118 -15.23 2.00 -1.64
N THR A 119 -15.57 1.33 -2.75
CA THR A 119 -15.59 1.96 -4.07
C THR A 119 -16.61 3.11 -4.16
N THR A 120 -17.80 2.96 -3.56
CA THR A 120 -18.78 4.05 -3.47
C THR A 120 -18.24 5.25 -2.66
N THR A 121 -17.52 4.99 -1.57
CA THR A 121 -16.91 6.05 -0.76
C THR A 121 -15.80 6.76 -1.52
N LEU A 122 -14.98 6.04 -2.29
CA LEU A 122 -13.96 6.62 -3.17
C LEU A 122 -14.56 7.46 -4.30
N ASP A 123 -15.67 7.02 -4.91
CA ASP A 123 -16.40 7.83 -5.90
C ASP A 123 -16.95 9.13 -5.27
N ARG A 124 -17.48 9.04 -4.06
CA ARG A 124 -17.95 10.21 -3.29
C ARG A 124 -16.83 11.16 -2.92
N LEU A 125 -15.65 10.63 -2.59
CA LEU A 125 -14.44 11.40 -2.36
C LEU A 125 -14.02 12.13 -3.65
N ALA A 126 -13.99 11.44 -4.80
CA ALA A 126 -13.69 12.04 -6.09
C ALA A 126 -14.68 13.14 -6.50
N ALA A 127 -15.95 12.98 -6.11
CA ALA A 127 -17.00 13.98 -6.29
C ALA A 127 -16.94 15.15 -5.27
N GLY A 128 -16.02 15.11 -4.30
CA GLY A 128 -15.87 16.14 -3.25
C GLY A 128 -16.97 16.12 -2.18
N THR A 129 -17.67 15.01 -2.02
CA THR A 129 -18.78 14.85 -1.07
C THR A 129 -18.39 14.11 0.22
N VAL A 130 -17.13 13.70 0.33
CA VAL A 130 -16.48 13.13 1.51
C VAL A 130 -15.20 13.91 1.75
N ASP A 131 -14.90 14.25 3.01
CA ASP A 131 -13.64 14.88 3.38
C ASP A 131 -12.51 13.83 3.43
N PRO A 132 -11.42 13.99 2.64
CA PRO A 132 -10.30 13.05 2.64
C PRO A 132 -9.66 12.90 4.02
N ALA A 133 -9.54 13.97 4.80
CA ALA A 133 -8.90 13.90 6.11
C ALA A 133 -9.75 13.10 7.11
N ALA A 134 -11.07 13.31 7.10
CA ALA A 134 -12.00 12.54 7.91
C ALA A 134 -11.97 11.05 7.54
N LEU A 135 -11.95 10.72 6.24
CA LEU A 135 -11.89 9.34 5.77
C LEU A 135 -10.56 8.66 6.17
N ALA A 136 -9.43 9.35 6.04
CA ALA A 136 -8.13 8.84 6.47
C ALA A 136 -8.10 8.57 7.99
N VAL A 137 -8.74 9.44 8.80
CA VAL A 137 -8.89 9.20 10.25
C VAL A 137 -9.75 7.98 10.53
N VAL A 138 -10.83 7.75 9.79
CA VAL A 138 -11.68 6.56 9.97
C VAL A 138 -10.88 5.29 9.68
N LEU A 139 -10.22 5.21 8.53
CA LEU A 139 -9.48 4.02 8.12
C LEU A 139 -8.15 3.84 8.87
N GLY A 140 -7.62 4.89 9.49
CA GLY A 140 -6.41 4.83 10.33
C GLY A 140 -6.65 4.54 11.81
N ARG A 141 -7.91 4.47 12.27
CA ARG A 141 -8.28 4.20 13.67
C ARG A 141 -8.16 2.75 14.14
N PRO A 142 -8.47 1.73 13.31
CA PRO A 142 -8.38 0.34 13.75
C PRO A 142 -6.98 -0.02 14.22
N ASP A 143 -6.88 -0.97 15.15
CA ASP A 143 -5.62 -1.56 15.58
C ASP A 143 -5.64 -3.07 15.30
N PRO A 144 -4.96 -3.54 14.24
CA PRO A 144 -4.06 -2.79 13.36
C PRO A 144 -4.79 -1.89 12.35
N PRO A 145 -4.13 -0.83 11.83
CA PRO A 145 -4.72 0.08 10.85
C PRO A 145 -5.02 -0.64 9.52
N VAL A 146 -6.00 -0.12 8.78
CA VAL A 146 -6.43 -0.69 7.49
C VAL A 146 -5.28 -0.68 6.48
N ARG A 147 -5.04 -1.83 5.84
CA ARG A 147 -4.02 -2.00 4.81
C ARG A 147 -4.52 -2.58 3.48
N SER A 148 -5.73 -3.14 3.45
CA SER A 148 -6.28 -3.83 2.28
C SER A 148 -7.66 -3.30 1.89
N TRP A 149 -8.10 -3.66 0.68
CA TRP A 149 -9.48 -3.45 0.21
C TRP A 149 -10.51 -4.06 1.17
N SER A 150 -10.32 -5.32 1.58
CA SER A 150 -11.24 -6.02 2.48
C SER A 150 -11.33 -5.34 3.85
N ALA A 151 -10.19 -4.95 4.43
CA ALA A 151 -10.20 -4.25 5.71
C ALA A 151 -10.88 -2.86 5.61
N ALA A 152 -10.74 -2.17 4.47
CA ALA A 152 -11.45 -0.91 4.25
C ALA A 152 -12.97 -1.13 4.12
N GLU A 153 -13.38 -2.21 3.45
CA GLU A 153 -14.77 -2.57 3.26
C GLU A 153 -15.46 -2.88 4.59
N ASP A 154 -14.82 -3.68 5.44
CA ASP A 154 -15.33 -4.05 6.76
C ASP A 154 -15.55 -2.80 7.63
N GLU A 155 -14.56 -1.91 7.67
CA GLU A 155 -14.63 -0.68 8.47
C GLU A 155 -15.68 0.30 7.96
N LEU A 156 -15.77 0.51 6.65
CA LEU A 156 -16.76 1.42 6.08
C LEU A 156 -18.18 0.87 6.21
N THR A 157 -18.35 -0.45 6.14
CA THR A 157 -19.63 -1.11 6.40
C THR A 157 -20.04 -0.94 7.87
N ALA A 158 -19.10 -1.14 8.80
CA ALA A 158 -19.36 -0.99 10.23
C ALA A 158 -19.71 0.46 10.63
N VAL A 159 -19.13 1.47 9.97
CA VAL A 159 -19.45 2.89 10.23
C VAL A 159 -20.81 3.30 9.64
N ALA A 160 -21.28 2.60 8.61
CA ALA A 160 -22.57 2.88 7.96
C ALA A 160 -23.78 2.23 8.68
N SER A 161 -23.55 1.23 9.54
CA SER A 161 -24.57 0.53 10.34
C SER A 161 -24.87 1.20 11.68
#